data_AF-A0A179IV58-F1
#
_entry.id   AF-A0A179IV58-F1
#
_cell.length_a   1.000
_cell.length_b   1.000
_cell.length_c   1.000
_cell.angle_alpha   90.00
_cell.angle_beta   90.00
_cell.angle_gamma   90.00
#
_symmetry.space_group_name_H-M   'P 1'
#
loop_
_entity.id
_entity.type
_entity.pdbx_description
1 polymer ?
#
loop_
_entity_poly.entity_id
_entity_poly.type
_entity_poly.pdbx_seq_one_letter_code
_entity_poly.pdbx_strand_id
1 'polypeptide(L)'
;MATPSGSFEEGRSIRPAHGGRFRRAAFLWPLFIAAFDGRLFITVEDQGGSPPMDGHGPVDTVFLEGMLFFGRHGVFPAEKEKGGRFTVDLRLTVDLARAGETDALAETIDYEKIYTLVRDIVEGPPKNLLEAVARDIVEACFRFDPRVAAAECTVRKLDPPFPGALSAVGVTVRRRRPQEARPH
;
A
#
# COMPACT_ATOMS: atom_id res chain seq x y z
N MET A 1 23.90 -50.45 28.02
CA MET A 1 24.30 -49.91 26.71
C MET A 1 23.05 -49.69 25.87
N ALA A 2 23.00 -48.53 25.20
CA ALA A 2 22.07 -48.11 24.15
C ALA A 2 20.58 -47.86 24.50
N THR A 3 20.29 -46.57 24.63
CA THR A 3 19.06 -45.76 24.44
C THR A 3 18.48 -45.87 23.01
N PRO A 4 17.48 -45.05 22.59
CA PRO A 4 16.17 -44.65 23.16
C PRO A 4 15.07 -44.66 22.05
N SER A 5 13.85 -44.15 22.30
CA SER A 5 13.19 -43.17 21.42
C SER A 5 11.81 -42.80 21.95
N GLY A 6 11.60 -41.49 22.13
CA GLY A 6 10.36 -40.91 22.64
C GLY A 6 9.36 -40.58 21.54
N SER A 7 8.15 -40.23 21.98
CA SER A 7 7.15 -39.54 21.18
C SER A 7 6.73 -38.24 21.88
N PHE A 8 6.38 -37.31 21.03
CA PHE A 8 6.23 -35.87 21.20
C PHE A 8 4.76 -35.54 21.54
N GLU A 9 4.52 -34.58 22.42
CA GLU A 9 3.24 -33.83 22.44
C GLU A 9 3.49 -32.35 22.73
N GLU A 10 2.76 -31.53 21.98
CA GLU A 10 2.83 -30.07 21.88
C GLU A 10 2.44 -29.36 23.18
N GLY A 11 3.20 -28.31 23.51
CA GLY A 11 2.96 -27.46 24.67
C GLY A 11 2.70 -26.01 24.30
N ARG A 12 1.41 -25.66 24.29
CA ARG A 12 0.78 -24.33 24.28
C ARG A 12 1.60 -23.14 24.81
N SER A 13 1.43 -22.03 24.09
CA SER A 13 1.69 -20.64 24.44
C SER A 13 1.13 -20.23 25.81
N ILE A 14 1.96 -19.61 26.65
CA ILE A 14 1.53 -18.87 27.85
C ILE A 14 2.27 -17.52 27.87
N ARG A 15 1.49 -16.43 27.75
CA ARG A 15 1.92 -15.03 27.90
C ARG A 15 1.93 -14.59 29.39
N PRO A 16 2.68 -13.53 29.75
CA PRO A 16 3.43 -13.45 31.00
C PRO A 16 2.78 -12.54 32.07
N ALA A 17 3.33 -12.55 33.28
CA ALA A 17 3.04 -11.57 34.33
C ALA A 17 4.31 -10.82 34.76
N HIS A 18 4.36 -9.54 34.36
CA HIS A 18 4.94 -8.38 35.05
C HIS A 18 6.47 -8.23 35.22
N GLY A 19 6.97 -7.08 34.70
CA GLY A 19 7.96 -6.25 35.39
C GLY A 19 9.45 -6.45 35.04
N GLY A 20 9.89 -6.04 33.84
CA GLY A 20 11.32 -5.98 33.49
C GLY A 20 11.66 -4.78 32.60
N ARG A 21 12.78 -4.10 32.88
CA ARG A 21 13.26 -2.91 32.15
C ARG A 21 13.99 -3.31 30.85
N PHE A 22 13.55 -2.74 29.73
CA PHE A 22 14.19 -2.87 28.42
C PHE A 22 15.43 -1.95 28.31
N ARG A 23 16.52 -2.42 27.69
CA ARG A 23 17.60 -1.56 27.22
C ARG A 23 17.96 -1.87 25.77
N ARG A 24 17.84 -0.83 24.93
CA ARG A 24 18.24 -0.60 23.52
C ARG A 24 18.26 -1.82 22.58
N ALA A 25 17.31 -1.81 21.65
CA ALA A 25 17.23 -2.67 20.48
C ALA A 25 18.12 -2.15 19.34
N ALA A 26 18.80 -3.05 18.63
CA ALA A 26 19.37 -2.79 17.31
C ALA A 26 18.47 -3.50 16.28
N PHE A 27 18.01 -2.76 15.27
CA PHE A 27 17.05 -3.23 14.28
C PHE A 27 17.83 -3.77 13.07
N LEU A 28 17.99 -5.08 12.98
CA LEU A 28 18.58 -5.75 11.83
C LEU A 28 17.53 -6.71 11.29
N TRP A 29 16.83 -6.30 10.25
CA TRP A 29 15.90 -7.15 9.52
C TRP A 29 16.62 -8.44 9.07
N PRO A 30 16.12 -9.66 9.36
CA PRO A 30 14.84 -10.03 9.97
C PRO A 30 14.92 -10.54 11.44
N LEU A 31 15.96 -10.22 12.21
CA LEU A 31 16.20 -10.81 13.53
C LEU A 31 15.85 -9.86 14.69
N PHE A 32 14.96 -10.30 15.57
CA PHE A 32 14.81 -9.72 16.91
C PHE A 32 15.57 -10.58 17.92
N ILE A 33 16.67 -10.03 18.47
CA ILE A 33 17.45 -10.70 19.51
C ILE A 33 17.03 -10.11 20.86
N ALA A 34 16.40 -10.93 21.70
CA ALA A 34 16.10 -10.60 23.08
C ALA A 34 16.94 -11.47 24.02
N ALA A 35 17.56 -10.85 25.02
CA ALA A 35 18.24 -11.55 26.10
C ALA A 35 17.35 -11.52 27.35
N PHE A 36 17.05 -12.69 27.91
CA PHE A 36 16.32 -12.82 29.16
C PHE A 36 17.09 -13.74 30.10
N ASP A 37 17.42 -13.25 31.29
CA ASP A 37 18.11 -13.98 32.36
C ASP A 37 19.38 -14.75 31.90
N GLY A 38 20.29 -14.06 31.22
CA GLY A 38 21.58 -14.61 30.79
C GLY A 38 21.50 -15.68 29.68
N ARG A 39 20.32 -15.94 29.10
CA ARG A 39 20.14 -16.83 27.95
C ARG A 39 19.72 -16.04 26.71
N LEU A 40 20.36 -16.35 25.59
CA LEU A 40 20.03 -15.80 24.28
C LEU A 40 18.82 -16.55 23.71
N PHE A 41 17.74 -15.83 23.40
CA PHE A 41 16.61 -16.39 22.68
C PHE A 41 16.61 -15.80 21.26
N ILE A 42 16.73 -16.68 20.26
CA ILE A 42 16.49 -16.34 18.86
C ILE A 42 15.07 -16.80 18.57
N THR A 43 14.14 -15.86 18.49
CA THR A 43 12.80 -16.15 17.99
C THR A 43 12.81 -15.83 16.50
N VAL A 44 12.74 -16.85 15.66
CA VAL A 44 12.29 -16.67 14.28
C VAL A 44 10.79 -16.46 14.41
N GLU A 45 10.29 -15.25 14.16
CA GLU A 45 8.87 -15.11 13.87
C GLU A 45 8.62 -15.92 12.59
N ASP A 46 7.97 -17.07 12.74
CA ASP A 46 7.33 -17.75 11.63
C ASP A 46 6.22 -16.84 11.11
N GLN A 47 6.59 -15.88 10.27
CA GLN A 47 5.70 -15.33 9.26
C GLN A 47 5.76 -16.29 8.06
N GLY A 48 5.37 -17.53 8.33
CA GLY A 48 5.14 -18.60 7.37
C GLY A 48 4.01 -18.18 6.44
N GLY A 49 4.42 -17.56 5.35
CA GLY A 49 3.52 -17.07 4.31
C GLY A 49 4.26 -16.17 3.35
N SER A 50 5.21 -16.72 2.57
CA SER A 50 5.29 -16.27 1.18
C SER A 50 3.86 -16.31 0.65
N PRO A 51 3.34 -15.24 0.02
CA PRO A 51 1.97 -15.24 -0.46
C PRO A 51 1.73 -16.51 -1.27
N PRO A 52 0.57 -17.17 -1.14
CA PRO A 52 0.26 -18.32 -1.96
C PRO A 52 0.50 -17.89 -3.40
N MET A 53 1.41 -18.56 -4.10
CA MET A 53 1.66 -18.36 -5.53
C MET A 53 0.44 -18.93 -6.25
N ASP A 54 -0.66 -18.18 -6.22
CA ASP A 54 -1.89 -18.42 -6.95
C ASP A 54 -1.69 -18.10 -8.43
N GLY A 55 -0.72 -18.75 -9.08
CA GLY A 55 -0.49 -18.67 -10.53
C GLY A 55 -0.24 -17.26 -11.12
N HIS A 56 -0.16 -16.22 -10.28
CA HIS A 56 0.23 -14.87 -10.62
C HIS A 56 1.51 -14.59 -9.83
N GLY A 57 2.62 -14.34 -10.52
CA GLY A 57 3.92 -14.08 -9.88
C GLY A 57 3.90 -12.87 -8.92
N PRO A 58 4.97 -12.63 -8.15
CA PRO A 58 5.09 -11.38 -7.40
C PRO A 58 4.89 -10.22 -8.37
N VAL A 59 3.89 -9.39 -8.09
CA VAL A 59 3.51 -8.32 -9.00
C VAL A 59 4.23 -7.04 -8.56
N ASP A 60 5.13 -6.54 -9.41
CA ASP A 60 5.94 -5.36 -9.15
C ASP A 60 5.08 -4.10 -8.97
N THR A 61 5.70 -3.01 -8.50
CA THR A 61 4.99 -1.75 -8.20
C THR A 61 5.68 -0.55 -8.83
N VAL A 62 4.92 0.21 -9.61
CA VAL A 62 5.24 1.60 -10.00
C VAL A 62 4.50 2.54 -9.07
N PHE A 63 5.17 3.57 -8.53
CA PHE A 63 4.54 4.50 -7.58
C PHE A 63 4.82 5.96 -7.91
N LEU A 64 3.84 6.82 -7.60
CA LEU A 64 3.94 8.27 -7.60
C LEU A 64 3.48 8.76 -6.22
N GLU A 65 4.30 9.54 -5.53
CA GLU A 65 4.04 9.98 -4.15
C GLU A 65 4.01 11.50 -4.05
N GLY A 66 3.12 12.01 -3.19
CA GLY A 66 3.07 13.42 -2.84
C GLY A 66 2.66 14.34 -3.99
N MET A 67 1.94 13.83 -5.01
CA MET A 67 1.50 14.65 -6.13
C MET A 67 0.55 15.74 -5.63
N LEU A 68 0.96 17.00 -5.72
CA LEU A 68 0.21 18.14 -5.20
C LEU A 68 -0.57 18.84 -6.32
N PHE A 69 -1.88 18.99 -6.12
CA PHE A 69 -2.79 19.60 -7.08
C PHE A 69 -3.74 20.60 -6.41
N PHE A 70 -4.31 21.50 -7.20
CA PHE A 70 -5.37 22.41 -6.75
C PHE A 70 -6.72 22.00 -7.34
N GLY A 71 -7.64 21.57 -6.48
CA GLY A 71 -8.96 21.08 -6.87
C GLY A 71 -10.10 21.87 -6.23
N ARG A 72 -11.32 21.64 -6.74
CA ARG A 72 -12.55 22.26 -6.23
C ARG A 72 -13.51 21.23 -5.62
N HIS A 73 -12.97 20.16 -5.04
CA HIS A 73 -13.77 19.11 -4.43
C HIS A 73 -14.19 19.47 -2.99
N GLY A 74 -15.42 19.12 -2.64
CA GLY A 74 -16.02 19.41 -1.34
C GLY A 74 -17.54 19.31 -1.39
N VAL A 75 -18.14 19.08 -0.23
CA VAL A 75 -19.60 18.98 -0.10
C VAL A 75 -20.23 20.37 -0.13
N PHE A 76 -19.58 21.35 0.49
CA PHE A 76 -20.15 22.69 0.64
C PHE A 76 -19.86 23.57 -0.59
N PRO A 77 -20.83 24.37 -1.07
CA PRO A 77 -20.62 25.27 -2.21
C PRO A 77 -19.41 26.20 -2.05
N ALA A 78 -19.20 26.74 -0.85
CA ALA A 78 -18.05 27.60 -0.54
C ALA A 78 -16.70 26.89 -0.72
N GLU A 79 -16.62 25.57 -0.48
CA GLU A 79 -15.40 24.79 -0.74
C GLU A 79 -15.13 24.67 -2.24
N LYS A 80 -16.19 24.51 -3.05
CA LYS A 80 -16.06 24.39 -4.51
C LYS A 80 -15.68 25.73 -5.15
N GLU A 81 -16.17 26.84 -4.59
CA GLU A 81 -15.80 28.18 -5.04
C GLU A 81 -14.34 28.50 -4.71
N LYS A 82 -13.96 28.34 -3.43
CA LYS A 82 -12.61 28.64 -2.95
C LYS A 82 -11.55 27.68 -3.49
N GLY A 83 -11.89 26.40 -3.62
CA GLY A 83 -10.93 25.33 -3.90
C GLY A 83 -9.98 25.04 -2.73
N GLY A 84 -9.06 24.11 -2.96
CA GLY A 84 -8.07 23.72 -1.97
C GLY A 84 -6.98 22.81 -2.54
N ARG A 85 -5.96 22.57 -1.72
CA ARG A 85 -4.83 21.71 -2.06
C ARG A 85 -5.14 20.25 -1.73
N PHE A 86 -4.84 19.38 -2.68
CA PHE A 86 -4.95 17.93 -2.53
C PHE A 86 -3.60 17.29 -2.80
N THR A 87 -3.25 16.27 -2.01
CA THR A 87 -2.12 15.38 -2.33
C THR A 87 -2.63 14.02 -2.75
N VAL A 88 -1.99 13.43 -3.74
CA VAL A 88 -2.29 12.09 -4.23
C VAL A 88 -1.04 11.21 -4.18
N ASP A 89 -1.18 10.04 -3.56
CA ASP A 89 -0.23 8.94 -3.71
C ASP A 89 -0.91 7.85 -4.56
N LEU A 90 -0.17 7.27 -5.49
CA LEU A 90 -0.65 6.22 -6.37
C LEU A 90 0.39 5.10 -6.43
N ARG A 91 -0.07 3.86 -6.22
CA ARG A 91 0.70 2.64 -6.44
C ARG A 91 -0.02 1.78 -7.46
N LEU A 92 0.68 1.40 -8.53
CA LEU A 92 0.18 0.57 -9.61
C LEU A 92 0.93 -0.74 -9.59
N THR A 93 0.17 -1.83 -9.48
CA THR A 93 0.68 -3.18 -9.48
C THR A 93 0.73 -3.70 -10.92
N VAL A 94 1.93 -3.97 -11.43
CA VAL A 94 2.25 -4.29 -12.83
C VAL A 94 3.39 -5.29 -12.90
N ASP A 95 3.50 -6.04 -13.99
CA ASP A 95 4.68 -6.87 -14.28
C ASP A 95 5.75 -6.01 -14.97
N LEU A 96 6.93 -5.87 -14.37
CA LEU A 96 8.03 -5.08 -14.91
C LEU A 96 9.17 -5.95 -15.47
N ALA A 97 9.04 -7.27 -15.49
CA ALA A 97 10.11 -8.17 -15.91
C ALA A 97 10.63 -7.83 -17.31
N ARG A 98 9.72 -7.72 -18.29
CA ARG A 98 10.07 -7.41 -19.69
C ARG A 98 10.69 -6.02 -19.85
N ALA A 99 10.20 -5.03 -19.12
CA ALA A 99 10.81 -3.70 -19.14
C ALA A 99 12.24 -3.73 -18.59
N GLY A 100 12.48 -4.48 -17.51
CA GLY A 100 13.80 -4.66 -16.93
C GLY A 100 14.78 -5.42 -17.82
N GLU A 101 14.28 -6.36 -18.63
CA GLU A 101 15.10 -7.11 -19.60
C GLU A 101 15.46 -6.29 -20.85
N THR A 102 14.51 -5.49 -21.34
CA THR A 102 14.61 -4.83 -22.64
C THR A 102 15.05 -3.37 -22.57
N ASP A 103 14.95 -2.74 -21.40
CA ASP A 103 15.17 -1.30 -21.18
C ASP A 103 14.32 -0.42 -22.13
N ALA A 104 13.17 -0.92 -22.58
CA ALA A 104 12.29 -0.23 -23.51
C ALA A 104 11.14 0.44 -22.76
N LEU A 105 11.01 1.77 -22.91
CA LEU A 105 9.93 2.56 -22.28
C LEU A 105 8.53 2.05 -22.66
N ALA A 106 8.36 1.51 -23.88
CA ALA A 106 7.10 0.94 -24.35
C ALA A 106 6.65 -0.29 -23.53
N GLU A 107 7.60 -1.00 -22.90
CA GLU A 107 7.35 -2.22 -22.13
C GLU A 107 7.03 -1.93 -20.65
N THR A 108 7.03 -0.67 -20.22
CA THR A 108 6.62 -0.23 -18.87
C THR A 108 5.45 0.77 -18.90
N ILE A 109 4.99 1.17 -17.70
CA ILE A 109 4.02 2.25 -17.51
C ILE A 109 4.73 3.60 -17.62
N ASP A 110 4.21 4.46 -18.50
CA ASP A 110 4.60 5.86 -18.63
C ASP A 110 4.03 6.68 -17.46
N TYR A 111 4.83 6.87 -16.42
CA TYR A 111 4.42 7.59 -15.21
C TYR A 111 4.18 9.09 -15.43
N GLU A 112 4.75 9.71 -16.47
CA GLU A 112 4.45 11.11 -16.81
C GLU A 112 3.02 11.26 -17.33
N LYS A 113 2.57 10.31 -18.14
CA LYS A 113 1.17 10.24 -18.59
C LYS A 113 0.22 9.91 -17.44
N ILE A 114 0.62 9.02 -16.52
CA ILE A 114 -0.17 8.76 -15.30
C ILE A 114 -0.29 10.02 -14.44
N TYR A 115 0.80 10.76 -14.22
CA TYR A 115 0.76 12.03 -13.49
C TYR A 115 -0.22 13.01 -14.13
N THR A 116 -0.15 13.17 -15.45
CA THR A 116 -1.05 14.04 -16.22
C THR A 116 -2.51 13.61 -16.07
N LEU A 117 -2.78 12.32 -16.18
CA LEU A 117 -4.12 11.75 -15.98
C LEU A 117 -4.65 12.01 -14.56
N VAL A 118 -3.82 11.85 -13.54
CA VAL A 118 -4.21 12.16 -12.15
C VAL A 118 -4.51 13.64 -11.99
N ARG A 119 -3.64 14.52 -12.51
CA ARG A 119 -3.84 15.97 -12.48
C ARG A 119 -5.17 16.36 -13.10
N ASP A 120 -5.47 15.87 -14.29
CA ASP A 120 -6.66 16.26 -15.04
C ASP A 120 -7.95 15.84 -14.30
N ILE A 121 -7.91 14.77 -13.51
CA ILE A 121 -9.03 14.33 -12.67
C ILE A 121 -9.18 15.22 -11.42
N VAL A 122 -8.07 15.57 -10.76
CA VAL A 122 -8.10 16.36 -9.51
C VAL A 122 -8.38 17.84 -9.77
N GLU A 123 -7.87 18.40 -10.87
CA GLU A 123 -8.09 19.79 -11.28
C GLU A 123 -9.37 19.97 -12.12
N GLY A 124 -9.99 18.86 -12.51
CA GLY A 124 -11.20 18.79 -13.32
C GLY A 124 -12.50 19.13 -12.58
N PRO A 125 -13.65 18.63 -13.08
CA PRO A 125 -14.95 18.96 -12.51
C PRO A 125 -15.05 18.65 -11.01
N PRO A 126 -15.67 19.55 -10.22
CA PRO A 126 -15.76 19.39 -8.78
C PRO A 126 -16.59 18.17 -8.40
N LYS A 127 -16.15 17.47 -7.36
CA LYS A 127 -16.82 16.31 -6.77
C LYS A 127 -17.12 16.59 -5.31
N ASN A 128 -18.12 15.90 -4.77
CA ASN A 128 -18.48 16.07 -3.36
C ASN A 128 -17.52 15.33 -2.42
N LEU A 129 -17.02 14.17 -2.85
CA LEU A 129 -16.35 13.19 -2.00
C LEU A 129 -14.96 12.86 -2.54
N LEU A 130 -13.98 12.66 -1.64
CA LEU A 130 -12.63 12.22 -2.01
C LEU A 130 -12.64 10.80 -2.57
N GLU A 131 -13.56 9.96 -2.10
CA GLU A 131 -13.79 8.60 -2.55
C GLU A 131 -14.10 8.56 -4.05
N ALA A 132 -14.89 9.52 -4.53
CA ALA A 132 -15.24 9.62 -5.94
C ALA A 132 -14.06 10.11 -6.79
N VAL A 133 -13.16 10.92 -6.22
CA VAL A 133 -11.91 11.35 -6.90
C VAL A 133 -10.94 10.17 -6.98
N ALA A 134 -10.67 9.50 -5.85
CA ALA A 134 -9.80 8.34 -5.77
C ALA A 134 -10.28 7.19 -6.67
N ARG A 135 -11.60 6.96 -6.74
CA ARG A 135 -12.19 5.96 -7.64
C ARG A 135 -11.94 6.29 -9.10
N ASP A 136 -12.18 7.54 -9.52
CA ASP A 136 -11.95 7.94 -10.92
C ASP A 136 -10.49 7.79 -11.32
N ILE A 137 -9.56 8.14 -10.43
CA ILE A 137 -8.12 7.96 -10.66
C ILE A 137 -7.81 6.47 -10.91
N VAL A 138 -8.28 5.59 -10.02
CA VAL A 138 -8.06 4.14 -10.14
C VAL A 138 -8.67 3.59 -11.44
N GLU A 139 -9.92 3.94 -11.75
CA GLU A 139 -10.58 3.49 -12.97
C GLU A 139 -9.92 4.04 -14.23
N ALA A 140 -9.42 5.29 -14.20
CA ALA A 140 -8.68 5.87 -15.29
C ALA A 140 -7.33 5.19 -15.50
N CYS A 141 -6.62 4.80 -14.43
CA CYS A 141 -5.40 3.99 -14.54
C CYS A 141 -5.68 2.63 -15.20
N PHE A 142 -6.78 1.97 -14.83
CA PHE A 142 -7.17 0.70 -15.46
C PHE A 142 -7.56 0.84 -16.95
N ARG A 143 -8.12 1.98 -17.35
CA ARG A 143 -8.41 2.26 -18.76
C ARG A 143 -7.17 2.67 -19.55
N PHE A 144 -6.24 3.36 -18.90
CA PHE A 144 -5.03 3.88 -19.52
C PHE A 144 -4.08 2.74 -19.94
N ASP A 145 -3.89 1.75 -19.07
CA ASP A 145 -3.00 0.64 -19.38
C ASP A 145 -3.55 -0.72 -18.90
N PRO A 146 -3.71 -1.71 -19.80
CA PRO A 146 -4.23 -3.03 -19.45
C PRO A 146 -3.29 -3.83 -18.54
N ARG A 147 -1.98 -3.51 -18.51
CA ARG A 147 -0.98 -4.20 -17.66
C ARG A 147 -1.18 -3.91 -16.17
N VAL A 148 -1.90 -2.85 -15.82
CA VAL A 148 -2.24 -2.52 -14.43
C VAL A 148 -3.21 -3.57 -13.89
N ALA A 149 -2.69 -4.45 -13.02
CA ALA A 149 -3.43 -5.52 -12.37
C ALA A 149 -4.15 -5.06 -11.10
N ALA A 150 -3.56 -4.11 -10.37
CA ALA A 150 -4.17 -3.49 -9.21
C ALA A 150 -3.70 -2.04 -9.06
N ALA A 151 -4.49 -1.25 -8.34
CA ALA A 151 -4.14 0.12 -8.00
C ALA A 151 -4.54 0.44 -6.55
N GLU A 152 -3.65 1.15 -5.86
CA GLU A 152 -3.90 1.79 -4.58
C GLU A 152 -3.74 3.31 -4.75
N CYS A 153 -4.80 4.06 -4.49
CA CYS A 153 -4.80 5.51 -4.59
C CYS A 153 -5.16 6.11 -3.24
N THR A 154 -4.31 6.99 -2.72
CA THR A 154 -4.60 7.80 -1.54
C THR A 154 -4.78 9.25 -1.94
N VAL A 155 -5.93 9.85 -1.62
CA VAL A 155 -6.20 11.28 -1.85
C VAL A 155 -6.37 11.96 -0.50
N ARG A 156 -5.62 13.03 -0.27
CA ARG A 156 -5.69 13.82 0.96
C ARG A 156 -6.00 15.28 0.66
N LYS A 157 -6.80 15.91 1.51
CA LYS A 157 -7.03 17.35 1.58
C LYS A 157 -6.18 17.92 2.70
N LEU A 158 -5.25 18.83 2.38
CA LEU A 158 -4.28 19.35 3.34
C LEU A 158 -4.86 20.42 4.27
N ASP A 159 -5.81 21.22 3.78
CA ASP A 159 -6.39 22.34 4.54
C ASP A 159 -7.90 22.12 4.74
N PRO A 160 -8.33 21.07 5.46
CA PRO A 160 -9.76 20.82 5.66
C PRO A 160 -10.37 21.85 6.63
N PRO A 161 -11.66 22.22 6.46
CA PRO A 161 -12.31 23.25 7.27
C PRO A 161 -12.73 22.71 8.65
N PHE A 162 -11.77 22.24 9.46
CA PHE A 162 -12.02 21.81 10.83
C PHE A 162 -11.44 22.82 11.84
N PRO A 163 -12.10 23.04 13.00
CA PRO A 163 -11.63 23.96 14.04
C PRO A 163 -10.42 23.43 14.85
N GLY A 164 -9.57 22.56 14.29
CA GLY A 164 -8.42 21.95 14.98
C GLY A 164 -7.21 21.76 14.07
N ALA A 165 -6.04 21.47 14.65
CA ALA A 165 -4.79 21.30 13.93
C ALA A 165 -4.67 19.88 13.34
N LEU A 166 -5.21 19.68 12.14
CA LEU A 166 -4.95 18.50 11.32
C LEU A 166 -4.04 18.90 10.14
N SER A 167 -3.04 18.07 9.85
CA SER A 167 -2.18 18.26 8.69
C SER A 167 -2.85 17.86 7.38
N ALA A 168 -3.76 16.88 7.43
CA ALA A 168 -4.61 16.47 6.32
C ALA A 168 -5.74 15.55 6.79
N VAL A 169 -6.76 15.41 5.94
CA VAL A 169 -7.71 14.28 5.96
C VAL A 169 -7.68 13.60 4.59
N GLY A 170 -7.95 12.30 4.51
CA GLY A 170 -7.90 11.62 3.23
C GLY A 170 -8.52 10.23 3.22
N VAL A 171 -8.57 9.65 2.03
CA VAL A 171 -9.08 8.30 1.77
C VAL A 171 -8.05 7.50 0.98
N THR A 172 -7.99 6.20 1.25
CA THR A 172 -7.20 5.24 0.45
C THR A 172 -8.14 4.21 -0.15
N VAL A 173 -8.10 4.07 -1.48
CA VAL A 173 -8.89 3.10 -2.24
C VAL A 173 -7.95 2.07 -2.86
N ARG A 174 -8.25 0.78 -2.65
CA ARG A 174 -7.54 -0.36 -3.25
C ARG A 174 -8.47 -1.14 -4.16
N ARG A 175 -8.09 -1.37 -5.40
CA ARG A 175 -8.86 -2.19 -6.35
C ARG A 175 -7.94 -3.12 -7.12
N ARG A 176 -8.43 -4.31 -7.43
CA ARG A 176 -7.85 -5.20 -8.44
C ARG A 176 -8.71 -5.13 -9.70
N ARG A 177 -8.08 -5.27 -10.86
CA ARG A 177 -8.81 -5.48 -12.11
C ARG A 177 -9.60 -6.80 -11.98
N PRO A 178 -10.90 -6.82 -12.32
CA PRO A 178 -11.63 -8.08 -12.40
C PRO A 178 -10.94 -9.00 -13.40
N GLN A 179 -10.61 -10.21 -13.01
CA GLN A 179 -10.28 -11.25 -14.00
C GLN A 179 -11.57 -11.54 -14.76
N GLU A 180 -11.55 -11.36 -16.07
CA GLU A 180 -12.61 -11.95 -16.91
C GLU A 180 -12.59 -13.46 -16.63
N ALA A 181 -13.73 -13.98 -16.17
CA ALA A 181 -13.88 -15.42 -15.98
C ALA A 181 -13.59 -16.08 -17.33
N ARG A 182 -12.53 -16.89 -17.40
CA ARG A 182 -12.26 -17.70 -18.59
C ARG A 182 -13.52 -18.54 -18.86
N PRO A 183 -14.17 -18.43 -20.03
CA PRO A 183 -15.23 -19.37 -20.36
C PRO A 183 -14.64 -20.78 -20.42
N HIS A 184 -15.32 -21.72 -19.75
CA HIS A 184 -14.99 -23.15 -19.73
C HIS A 184 -15.20 -23.79 -21.10
#